data_AF-A0A7C0Y466-F1
#
_entry.id   AF-A0A7C0Y466-F1
#
_cell.length_a   1.000
_cell.length_b   1.000
_cell.length_c   1.000
_cell.angle_alpha   90.00
_cell.angle_beta   90.00
_cell.angle_gamma   90.00
#
_symmetry.space_group_name_H-M   'P 1'
#
loop_
_entity.id
_entity.type
_entity.pdbx_description
1 polymer ?
#
loop_
_entity_poly.entity_id
_entity_poly.type
_entity_poly.pdbx_seq_one_letter_code
_entity_poly.pdbx_strand_id
1 'polypeptide(L)'
;MYLKRYLIPKYWRVAKKAYKWAVRPSPGPHPIDRCIPLLVLVRDVLGIAENAKEAKKIIKKGELMIDGVIRKDHRFPVGLMDVVAIPKMKMYYRVVLD
;
A
#
# COMPACT_ATOMS: atom_id res chain seq x y z
N MET A 1 13.82 -1.32 11.20
CA MET A 1 12.61 -1.44 12.04
C MET A 1 11.61 -2.33 11.32
N TYR A 2 11.25 -3.48 11.90
CA TYR A 2 10.51 -4.55 11.21
C TYR A 2 9.10 -4.73 11.82
N LEU A 3 8.14 -5.19 11.02
CA LEU A 3 6.78 -5.54 11.47
C LEU A 3 6.54 -7.03 11.22
N LYS A 4 6.19 -7.79 12.28
CA LYS A 4 5.80 -9.19 12.12
C LYS A 4 4.43 -9.26 11.44
N ARG A 5 4.24 -10.17 10.47
CA ARG A 5 3.02 -10.22 9.65
C ARG A 5 1.77 -10.58 10.44
N TYR A 6 1.88 -11.38 11.50
CA TYR A 6 0.72 -11.74 12.31
C TYR A 6 0.09 -10.54 13.06
N LEU A 7 0.88 -9.48 13.31
CA LEU A 7 0.45 -8.25 13.96
C LEU A 7 -0.28 -7.29 13.02
N ILE A 8 -0.34 -7.59 11.72
CA ILE A 8 -1.06 -6.75 10.77
C ILE A 8 -2.55 -6.63 11.19
N PRO A 9 -3.15 -5.43 11.09
CA PRO A 9 -4.58 -5.23 11.29
C PRO A 9 -5.45 -6.07 10.35
N LYS A 10 -6.63 -6.49 10.80
CA LYS A 10 -7.52 -7.34 9.98
C LYS A 10 -7.96 -6.67 8.67
N TYR A 11 -8.12 -5.35 8.65
CA TYR A 11 -8.61 -4.61 7.49
C TYR A 11 -7.66 -4.60 6.28
N TRP A 12 -6.38 -4.99 6.42
CA TRP A 12 -5.49 -5.10 5.27
C TRP A 12 -5.93 -6.23 4.31
N ARG A 13 -6.79 -7.17 4.76
CA ARG A 13 -7.24 -8.35 3.99
C ARG A 13 -6.10 -9.21 3.44
N VAL A 14 -4.99 -9.28 4.19
CA VAL A 14 -3.80 -10.05 3.81
C VAL A 14 -3.66 -11.32 4.64
N ALA A 15 -3.29 -12.43 3.99
CA ALA A 15 -3.00 -13.70 4.68
C ALA A 15 -1.85 -13.53 5.69
N LYS A 16 -2.16 -13.63 6.99
CA LYS A 16 -1.21 -13.42 8.09
C LYS A 16 -0.12 -14.49 8.18
N LYS A 17 -0.42 -15.73 7.79
CA LYS A 17 0.47 -16.90 7.90
C LYS A 17 1.32 -17.16 6.65
N ALA A 18 1.12 -16.41 5.55
CA ALA A 18 1.84 -16.63 4.30
C ALA A 18 3.35 -16.32 4.42
N TYR A 19 3.71 -15.31 5.21
CA TYR A 19 5.11 -14.90 5.40
C TYR A 19 5.37 -14.44 6.84
N LYS A 20 6.63 -14.45 7.27
CA LYS A 20 7.03 -13.99 8.61
C LYS A 20 6.92 -12.46 8.79
N TRP A 21 7.22 -11.72 7.73
CA TRP A 21 7.41 -10.27 7.80
C TRP A 21 6.39 -9.49 6.95
N ALA A 22 6.10 -8.29 7.41
CA ALA A 22 5.27 -7.30 6.76
C ALA A 22 6.07 -6.03 6.49
N VAL A 23 5.61 -5.24 5.52
CA VAL A 23 6.14 -3.89 5.33
C VAL A 23 5.61 -3.00 6.43
N ARG A 24 6.50 -2.46 7.25
CA ARG A 24 6.14 -1.44 8.24
C ARG A 24 5.92 -0.12 7.50
N PRO A 25 4.77 0.57 7.68
CA PRO A 25 4.57 1.91 7.15
C PRO A 25 5.70 2.88 7.58
N SER A 26 6.02 3.83 6.72
CA SER A 26 6.83 5.00 7.07
C SER A 26 6.00 5.97 7.92
N PRO A 27 6.61 6.77 8.80
CA PRO A 27 5.91 7.89 9.42
C PRO A 27 5.40 8.82 8.32
N GLY A 28 4.16 9.29 8.46
CA GLY A 28 3.49 10.05 7.42
C GLY A 28 2.14 10.58 7.92
N PRO A 29 1.23 10.94 7.00
CA PRO A 29 -0.03 11.62 7.35
C PRO A 29 -0.98 10.76 8.20
N HIS A 30 -0.90 9.44 8.09
CA HIS A 30 -1.84 8.53 8.73
C HIS A 30 -1.20 7.72 9.88
N PRO A 31 -1.92 7.46 10.99
CA PRO A 31 -1.44 6.60 12.07
C PRO A 31 -1.14 5.17 11.60
N ILE A 32 -0.15 4.51 12.22
CA ILE A 32 0.27 3.15 11.83
C ILE A 32 -0.87 2.13 11.93
N ASP A 33 -1.80 2.34 12.86
CA ASP A 33 -2.93 1.45 13.10
C ASP A 33 -4.06 1.63 12.08
N ARG A 34 -4.10 2.75 11.34
CA ARG A 34 -5.17 3.11 10.39
C ARG A 34 -4.66 3.35 8.97
N CYS A 35 -3.50 2.78 8.61
CA CYS A 35 -2.93 2.90 7.28
C CYS A 35 -2.52 1.56 6.68
N ILE A 36 -2.42 1.54 5.35
CA ILE A 36 -1.92 0.44 4.55
C ILE A 36 -0.69 0.96 3.78
N PRO A 37 0.47 0.30 3.84
CA PRO A 37 1.61 0.65 3.00
C PRO A 37 1.26 0.51 1.51
N LEU A 38 1.72 1.46 0.70
CA LEU A 38 1.58 1.43 -0.76
C LEU A 38 1.94 0.08 -1.39
N LEU A 39 3.03 -0.56 -0.92
CA LEU A 39 3.44 -1.87 -1.44
C LEU A 39 2.38 -2.96 -1.24
N VAL A 40 1.73 -2.97 -0.06
CA VAL A 40 0.69 -3.96 0.27
C VAL A 40 -0.57 -3.66 -0.54
N LEU A 41 -0.92 -2.39 -0.70
CA LEU A 41 -2.06 -1.97 -1.52
C LEU A 41 -1.90 -2.44 -2.97
N VAL A 42 -0.74 -2.17 -3.60
CA VAL A 42 -0.49 -2.51 -5.01
C VAL A 42 -0.41 -4.02 -5.25
N ARG A 43 0.19 -4.76 -4.31
CA ARG A 43 0.40 -6.21 -4.44
C ARG A 43 -0.83 -7.01 -4.02
N ASP A 44 -1.29 -6.83 -2.79
CA ASP A 44 -2.28 -7.73 -2.18
C ASP A 44 -3.72 -7.25 -2.38
N VAL A 45 -3.96 -5.92 -2.44
CA VAL A 45 -5.33 -5.37 -2.54
C VAL A 45 -5.75 -5.16 -3.99
N LEU A 46 -4.91 -4.49 -4.79
CA LEU A 46 -5.20 -4.19 -6.20
C LEU A 46 -4.76 -5.30 -7.16
N GLY A 47 -3.86 -6.19 -6.74
CA GLY A 47 -3.38 -7.30 -7.57
C GLY A 47 -2.60 -6.90 -8.83
N ILE A 48 -2.05 -5.68 -8.87
CA ILE A 48 -1.35 -5.14 -10.06
C ILE A 48 0.04 -5.77 -10.23
N ALA A 49 0.63 -6.23 -9.14
CA ALA A 49 1.93 -6.89 -9.14
C ALA A 49 1.86 -8.16 -8.29
N GLU A 50 2.44 -9.25 -8.80
CA GLU A 50 2.54 -10.51 -8.05
C GLU A 50 3.65 -10.42 -7.01
N ASN A 51 4.77 -9.80 -7.40
CA ASN A 51 5.97 -9.76 -6.58
C ASN A 51 6.24 -8.40 -5.96
N ALA A 52 6.84 -8.41 -4.76
CA ALA A 52 7.27 -7.18 -4.08
C ALA A 52 8.32 -6.38 -4.89
N LYS A 53 9.13 -7.06 -5.72
CA LYS A 53 10.11 -6.40 -6.60
C LYS A 53 9.42 -5.60 -7.72
N GLU A 54 8.38 -6.16 -8.33
CA GLU A 54 7.59 -5.49 -9.37
C GLU A 54 6.81 -4.33 -8.79
N ALA A 55 6.13 -4.52 -7.65
CA ALA A 55 5.44 -3.45 -6.95
C ALA A 55 6.38 -2.27 -6.65
N LYS A 56 7.60 -2.55 -6.15
CA LYS A 56 8.62 -1.51 -5.92
C LYS A 56 9.05 -0.81 -7.21
N LYS A 57 9.18 -1.52 -8.33
CA LYS A 57 9.52 -0.91 -9.62
C LYS A 57 8.41 0.04 -10.09
N ILE A 58 7.15 -0.37 -10.01
CA ILE A 58 5.99 0.45 -10.40
C ILE A 58 5.92 1.72 -9.54
N ILE A 59 6.04 1.58 -8.22
CA ILE A 59 6.02 2.71 -7.28
C ILE A 59 7.21 3.66 -7.56
N LYS A 60 8.42 3.13 -7.76
CA LYS A 60 9.60 3.97 -8.06
C LYS A 60 9.52 4.70 -9.39
N LYS A 61 8.87 4.11 -10.40
CA LYS A 61 8.60 4.77 -11.68
C LYS A 61 7.66 5.98 -11.54
N GLY A 62 6.92 6.08 -10.43
CA GLY A 62 5.99 7.18 -10.20
C GLY A 62 4.68 7.03 -10.98
N GLU A 63 4.29 5.79 -11.30
CA GLU A 63 3.03 5.50 -12.01
C GLU A 63 1.79 5.59 -11.09
N LEU A 64 2.00 5.85 -9.79
CA LEU A 64 0.97 5.93 -8.75
C LEU A 64 0.92 7.34 -8.16
N MET A 65 -0.30 7.87 -8.06
CA MET A 65 -0.60 9.14 -7.41
C MET A 65 -1.52 8.90 -6.22
N ILE A 66 -1.22 9.55 -5.10
CA ILE A 66 -2.10 9.59 -3.93
C ILE A 66 -2.50 11.04 -3.75
N ASP A 67 -3.81 11.30 -3.77
CA ASP A 67 -4.41 12.65 -3.69
C ASP A 67 -3.77 13.64 -4.68
N GLY A 68 -3.49 13.17 -5.90
CA GLY A 68 -2.87 13.95 -6.97
C GLY A 68 -1.35 14.11 -6.87
N VAL A 69 -0.70 13.63 -5.82
CA VAL A 69 0.77 13.70 -5.66
C VAL A 69 1.41 12.37 -6.02
N ILE A 70 2.44 12.40 -6.88
CA ILE A 70 3.22 11.21 -7.23
C ILE A 70 4.03 10.76 -6.01
N ARG A 71 3.78 9.53 -5.54
CA ARG A 71 4.50 8.95 -4.40
C ARG A 71 5.40 7.82 -4.87
N LYS A 72 6.70 7.95 -4.59
CA LYS A 72 7.74 6.97 -4.93
C LYS A 72 8.18 6.10 -3.75
N ASP A 73 7.68 6.36 -2.54
CA ASP A 73 7.97 5.54 -1.38
C ASP A 73 6.98 4.37 -1.27
N HIS A 74 7.50 3.15 -1.41
CA HIS A 74 6.76 1.91 -1.21
C HIS A 74 6.22 1.70 0.22
N ARG A 75 6.78 2.40 1.21
CA ARG A 75 6.34 2.35 2.61
C ARG A 75 5.37 3.47 2.97
N PHE A 76 5.02 4.33 2.01
CA PHE A 76 4.11 5.44 2.25
C PHE A 76 2.78 4.93 2.83
N PRO A 77 2.30 5.50 3.94
CA PRO A 77 1.03 5.11 4.55
C PRO A 77 -0.13 5.69 3.73
N VAL A 78 -0.96 4.83 3.16
CA VAL A 78 -2.24 5.17 2.55
C VAL A 78 -3.34 4.94 3.59
N GLY A 79 -4.13 5.97 3.86
CA GLY A 79 -5.16 5.94 4.88
C GLY A 79 -6.57 5.91 4.32
N LEU A 80 -7.52 6.08 5.23
CA LEU A 80 -8.95 6.19 4.92
C LEU A 80 -9.22 7.46 4.10
N MET A 81 -10.10 7.35 3.10
CA MET A 81 -10.51 8.40 2.16
C MET A 81 -9.47 8.88 1.16
N ASP A 82 -8.24 8.39 1.21
CA ASP A 82 -7.22 8.70 0.21
C ASP A 82 -7.66 8.23 -1.19
N VAL A 83 -7.40 9.07 -2.20
CA VAL A 83 -7.64 8.75 -3.60
C VAL A 83 -6.35 8.21 -4.22
N VAL A 84 -6.38 6.95 -4.61
CA VAL A 84 -5.27 6.28 -5.31
C VAL A 84 -5.58 6.30 -6.80
N ALA A 85 -4.80 7.08 -7.54
CA ALA A 85 -4.92 7.22 -8.99
C ALA A 85 -3.76 6.51 -9.71
N ILE A 86 -4.09 5.83 -10.79
CA ILE A 86 -3.14 5.16 -11.69
C ILE A 86 -3.33 5.76 -13.10
N PRO A 87 -2.65 6.87 -13.42
CA PRO A 87 -2.87 7.60 -14.68
C PRO A 87 -2.70 6.72 -15.93
N LYS A 88 -1.74 5.80 -15.89
CA LYS A 88 -1.43 4.90 -17.00
C LYS A 88 -2.57 3.94 -17.36
N MET A 89 -3.35 3.53 -16.36
CA MET A 89 -4.50 2.63 -16.53
C MET A 89 -5.83 3.38 -16.51
N LYS A 90 -5.82 4.71 -16.33
CA LYS A 90 -7.01 5.55 -16.11
C LYS A 90 -7.92 5.04 -14.98
N MET A 91 -7.34 4.40 -13.97
CA MET A 91 -8.08 3.86 -12.81
C MET A 91 -7.96 4.80 -11.61
N TYR A 92 -9.07 5.01 -10.92
CA TYR A 92 -9.18 5.84 -9.73
C TYR A 92 -9.89 5.06 -8.64
N TYR A 93 -9.22 4.90 -7.51
CA TYR A 93 -9.73 4.18 -6.35
C TYR A 93 -9.82 5.13 -5.17
N ARG A 94 -10.82 4.93 -4.32
CA ARG A 94 -10.91 5.57 -3.02
C ARG A 94 -10.83 4.51 -1.93
N VAL A 95 -9.99 4.75 -0.93
CA VAL A 95 -9.87 3.83 0.21
C VAL A 95 -11.03 4.05 1.15
N VAL A 96 -11.84 3.02 1.36
CA VAL A 96 -12.99 3.02 2.26
C VAL A 96 -12.88 1.82 3.19
N LEU A 97 -13.35 1.96 4.43
CA LEU A 97 -13.48 0.84 5.37
C LEU A 97 -14.76 0.07 5.05
N ASP A 98 -14.64 -1.25 5.07
CA ASP A 98 -15.75 -2.21 4.99
C ASP A 98 -15.79 -3.01 6.30
#